data_AF-A0A7J9QEG8-F1
#
_entry.id   AF-A0A7J9QEG8-F1
#
_cell.length_a   1.000
_cell.length_b   1.000
_cell.length_c   1.000
_cell.angle_alpha   90.00
_cell.angle_beta   90.00
_cell.angle_gamma   90.00
#
_symmetry.space_group_name_H-M   'P 1'
#
loop_
_entity.id
_entity.type
_entity.pdbx_description
1 polymer ?
#
loop_
_entity_poly.entity_id
_entity_poly.type
_entity_poly.pdbx_seq_one_letter_code
_entity_poly.pdbx_strand_id
1 'polypeptide(L)' 'MGLLGKSKEKCDACNKPFEDHDELVDHQKRIHPPTKPCTKCSGLMAWERQHTQAYGNLIYVCRECDFIGEMWRYYP' A
#
# COMPACT_ATOMS: atom_id res chain seq x y z
N MET A 1 -28.63 12.11 20.70
CA MET A 1 -27.98 10.99 19.99
C MET A 1 -26.75 11.54 19.29
N GLY A 2 -25.65 11.73 20.02
CA GLY A 2 -24.32 11.94 19.41
C GLY A 2 -23.77 10.56 19.01
N LEU A 3 -22.90 10.38 18.03
CA LEU A 3 -21.79 11.25 17.66
C LEU A 3 -21.46 11.03 16.17
N LEU A 4 -21.18 12.16 15.51
CA LEU A 4 -20.29 12.36 14.37
C LEU A 4 -19.58 11.09 13.87
N GLY A 5 -19.88 10.69 12.63
CA GLY A 5 -19.24 9.56 11.97
C GLY A 5 -17.73 9.69 12.03
N LYS A 6 -17.08 8.78 12.78
CA LYS A 6 -15.62 8.63 12.76
C LYS A 6 -15.22 8.42 11.30
N SER A 7 -14.47 9.36 10.74
CA SER A 7 -13.89 9.17 9.41
C SER A 7 -13.00 7.94 9.48
N LYS A 8 -13.42 6.86 8.83
CA LYS A 8 -12.63 5.62 8.73
C LYS A 8 -11.35 5.95 7.97
N GLU A 9 -10.19 5.77 8.60
CA GLU A 9 -8.92 5.88 7.88
C GLU A 9 -8.89 4.80 6.81
N LYS A 10 -8.38 5.13 5.62
CA LYS A 10 -8.33 4.17 4.50
C LYS A 10 -6.89 3.81 4.21
N CYS A 11 -6.65 2.53 3.94
CA CYS A 11 -5.35 2.13 3.44
C CYS A 11 -5.19 2.66 2.02
N ASP A 12 -4.23 3.55 1.82
CA ASP A 12 -3.99 4.10 0.49
C ASP A 12 -3.56 3.04 -0.52
N ALA A 13 -3.08 1.86 -0.11
CA ALA A 13 -2.72 0.80 -1.05
C ALA A 13 -3.94 0.20 -1.76
N CYS A 14 -4.97 -0.13 -1.00
CA CYS A 14 -6.10 -0.95 -1.43
C CYS A 14 -7.47 -0.31 -1.13
N ASN A 15 -7.47 0.93 -0.64
CA ASN A 15 -8.63 1.71 -0.22
C ASN A 15 -9.50 1.03 0.85
N LYS A 16 -8.98 0.03 1.56
CA LYS A 16 -9.70 -0.68 2.62
C LYS A 16 -9.92 0.27 3.82
N PRO A 17 -11.15 0.40 4.34
CA PRO A 17 -11.43 1.24 5.50
C PRO A 17 -11.07 0.52 6.81
N PHE A 18 -10.63 1.31 7.79
CA PHE A 18 -10.28 0.88 9.15
C PHE A 18 -10.95 1.79 10.18
N GLU A 19 -11.26 1.25 11.35
CA GLU A 19 -11.98 2.01 12.38
C GLU A 19 -11.04 2.83 13.26
N ASP A 20 -9.78 2.41 13.34
CA ASP A 20 -8.70 3.11 14.01
C ASP A 20 -7.37 3.04 13.22
N HIS A 21 -6.40 3.82 13.69
CA HIS A 21 -5.08 3.93 13.08
C HIS A 21 -4.21 2.68 13.30
N ASP A 22 -4.39 2.00 14.43
CA ASP A 22 -3.57 0.82 14.78
C ASP A 22 -3.90 -0.36 13.86
N GLU A 23 -5.17 -0.58 13.57
CA GLU A 23 -5.63 -1.56 12.58
C GLU A 23 -5.11 -1.25 11.17
N LEU A 24 -5.08 0.03 10.78
CA LEU A 24 -4.50 0.45 9.51
C LEU A 24 -3.00 0.15 9.45
N VAL A 25 -2.26 0.48 10.51
CA VAL A 25 -0.81 0.25 10.58
C VAL A 25 -0.49 -1.25 10.58
N ASP A 26 -1.23 -2.06 11.33
CA ASP A 26 -1.06 -3.52 11.34
C ASP A 26 -1.39 -4.13 9.97
N HIS A 27 -2.48 -3.66 9.32
CA HIS A 27 -2.82 -4.04 7.96
C HIS A 27 -1.69 -3.71 6.98
N GLN A 28 -1.14 -2.49 7.03
CA GLN A 28 -0.03 -2.11 6.15
C GLN A 28 1.18 -3.02 6.39
N LYS A 29 1.59 -3.26 7.64
CA LYS A 29 2.74 -4.12 7.96
C LYS A 29 2.55 -5.56 7.49
N ARG A 30 1.33 -6.09 7.55
CA ARG A 30 1.03 -7.50 7.22
C ARG A 30 0.75 -7.73 5.74
N ILE A 31 -0.02 -6.85 5.11
CA ILE A 31 -0.54 -7.03 3.75
C ILE A 31 0.28 -6.24 2.73
N HIS A 32 0.79 -5.08 3.11
CA HIS A 32 1.63 -4.22 2.26
C HIS A 32 2.97 -3.91 2.94
N PRO A 33 3.73 -4.93 3.37
CA PRO A 33 4.96 -4.74 4.12
C PRO A 33 5.92 -3.79 3.39
N PRO A 34 6.71 -2.98 4.11
CA PRO A 34 7.50 -1.95 3.46
C PRO A 34 8.54 -2.46 2.47
N THR A 35 8.95 -3.71 2.66
CA THR A 35 9.84 -4.42 1.78
C THR A 35 9.48 -5.89 1.76
N LYS A 36 9.72 -6.56 0.64
CA LYS A 36 9.68 -8.02 0.55
C LYS A 36 10.77 -8.53 -0.40
N PRO A 37 11.12 -9.83 -0.36
CA PRO A 37 12.09 -10.40 -1.30
C PRO A 37 11.66 -10.25 -2.76
N CYS A 38 12.62 -9.95 -3.63
CA CYS A 38 12.39 -9.95 -5.06
C CYS A 38 12.24 -11.38 -5.59
N THR A 39 11.35 -11.57 -6.56
CA THR A 39 11.11 -12.89 -7.19
C THR A 39 12.03 -13.16 -8.38
N LYS A 40 12.82 -12.16 -8.80
CA LYS A 40 13.71 -12.24 -9.97
C LYS A 40 15.20 -12.16 -9.62
N CYS A 41 15.55 -11.67 -8.44
CA CYS A 41 16.92 -11.63 -7.93
C CYS A 41 16.93 -11.85 -6.42
N SER A 42 18.12 -11.89 -5.81
CA SER A 42 18.29 -12.03 -4.36
C SER A 42 18.05 -10.73 -3.57
N GLY A 43 17.69 -9.65 -4.26
CA GLY A 43 17.44 -8.35 -3.66
C GLY A 43 16.09 -8.22 -2.97
N LEU A 44 15.87 -7.06 -2.37
CA LEU A 44 14.57 -6.66 -1.85
C LEU A 44 13.84 -5.76 -2.85
N MET A 45 12.52 -5.81 -2.82
CA MET A 45 11.65 -4.83 -3.45
C MET A 45 10.93 -4.02 -2.38
N ALA A 46 10.87 -2.71 -2.58
CA ALA A 46 10.14 -1.78 -1.74
C ALA A 46 8.84 -1.37 -2.46
N TRP A 47 7.78 -1.14 -1.71
CA TRP A 47 6.59 -0.52 -2.29
C TRP A 47 6.84 0.97 -2.51
N GLU A 48 6.39 1.47 -3.65
CA GLU A 48 6.42 2.87 -4.01
C GLU A 48 5.00 3.29 -4.41
N ARG A 49 4.62 4.51 -4.02
CA ARG A 49 3.40 5.15 -4.48
C ARG A 49 3.69 5.85 -5.78
N GLN A 50 2.97 5.48 -6.82
CA GLN A 50 2.98 6.18 -8.08
C GLN A 50 1.64 6.91 -8.25
N HIS A 51 1.72 8.12 -8.79
CA HIS A 51 0.54 8.86 -9.21
C HIS A 51 0.46 8.72 -10.72
N THR A 52 -0.54 8.00 -11.21
CA THR A 52 -0.92 8.11 -12.62
C THR A 52 -1.96 9.22 -12.77
N GLN A 53 -2.08 9.80 -13.96
CA GLN A 53 -3.06 10.86 -14.22
C GLN A 53 -4.53 10.44 -13.97
N ALA A 54 -4.82 9.13 -13.98
CA ALA A 54 -6.18 8.61 -13.83
C ALA A 54 -6.47 8.04 -12.42
N TYR A 55 -5.44 7.54 -11.72
CA TYR A 55 -5.57 6.91 -10.40
C TYR A 55 -4.22 6.84 -9.69
N GLY A 56 -4.23 6.76 -8.35
CA GLY A 56 -3.05 6.40 -7.57
C GLY A 56 -2.78 4.90 -7.69
N ASN A 57 -1.52 4.51 -7.76
CA ASN A 57 -1.14 3.11 -7.69
C ASN A 57 0.01 2.92 -6.70
N LEU A 58 0.08 1.73 -6.14
CA LEU A 58 1.14 1.27 -5.27
C LEU A 58 1.77 0.08 -5.94
N ILE A 59 3.07 0.13 -6.17
CA ILE A 59 3.80 -0.93 -6.88
C ILE A 59 5.01 -1.36 -6.07
N TYR A 60 5.37 -2.64 -6.12
CA TYR A 60 6.69 -3.06 -5.63
C TYR A 60 7.75 -2.87 -6.71
N VAL A 61 8.83 -2.18 -6.39
CA VAL A 61 9.97 -1.96 -7.29
C VAL A 61 11.21 -2.57 -6.67
N CYS A 62 11.88 -3.46 -7.40
CA CYS A 62 13.23 -3.91 -7.06
C CYS A 62 14.25 -3.01 -7.75
N ARG A 63 15.09 -2.32 -6.98
CA ARG A 63 16.12 -1.41 -7.51
C ARG A 63 17.39 -2.10 -8.02
N GLU A 64 17.52 -3.40 -7.77
CA GLU A 64 18.70 -4.17 -8.22
C GLU A 64 18.53 -4.72 -9.64
N CYS A 65 17.30 -5.07 -10.03
CA CYS A 65 17.01 -5.67 -11.34
C CYS A 65 15.86 -4.98 -12.08
N ASP A 66 15.42 -3.82 -11.58
CA ASP A 66 14.31 -3.00 -12.10
C ASP A 66 12.97 -3.75 -12.26
N PHE A 67 12.83 -4.90 -11.61
CA PHE A 67 11.60 -5.69 -11.67
C PHE A 67 10.48 -5.02 -10.88
N ILE A 68 9.32 -4.88 -11.53
CA ILE A 68 8.08 -4.41 -10.92
C ILE A 68 7.24 -5.63 -10.52
N GLY A 69 6.95 -5.74 -9.23
CA GLY A 69 6.17 -6.81 -8.62
C GLY A 69 4.67 -6.51 -8.57
N GLU A 70 4.04 -6.85 -7.44
CA GLU A 70 2.61 -6.62 -7.24
C GLU A 70 2.25 -5.14 -7.34
N MET A 71 1.06 -4.87 -7.88
CA MET A 71 0.51 -3.54 -8.02
C MET A 71 -0.92 -3.48 -7.47
N TRP A 72 -1.23 -2.38 -6.78
CA TRP A 72 -2.58 -2.06 -6.31
C TRP A 72 -3.00 -0.69 -6.82
N ARG A 73 -4.26 -0.56 -7.24
CA ARG A 73 -4.85 0.71 -7.68
C ARG A 73 -5.71 1.26 -6.57
N TYR A 74 -5.61 2.55 -6.33
CA TYR A 74 -6.46 3.30 -5.43
C TYR A 74 -6.86 4.62 -6.09
N TYR A 75 -8.04 5.12 -5.73
CA TYR A 75 -8.50 6.42 -6.18
C TYR A 75 -8.22 7.42 -5.06
N PRO A 76 -7.48 8.51 -5.33
CA PRO A 76 -7.30 9.58 -4.35
C PRO A 76 -8.63 10.27 -4.02
#